data_AF-A0A182F5K3-F1
#
_entry.id   AF-A0A182F5K3-F1
#
_cell.length_a   1.000
_cell.length_b   1.000
_cell.length_c   1.000
_cell.angle_alpha   90.00
_cell.angle_beta   90.00
_cell.angle_gamma   90.00
#
_symmetry.space_group_name_H-M   'P 1'
#
loop_
_entity.id
_entity.type
_entity.pdbx_description
1 polymer ?
#
loop_
_entity_poly.entity_id
_entity_poly.type
_entity_poly.pdbx_seq_one_letter_code
_entity_poly.pdbx_strand_id
1 'polypeptide(L)'
;MTVERIDTFYDLDTIYSTIERMILLIRQLSGVSRLGENGRSLSFELQWMNAIDERKYQIEELRSSVQYLFGQFRKIYLVNKDLYAQLNKRGGRVFELEKQIDAQGDSKCLYFLADAIKYEPALLAMQRVLDRTMREIRIFRNQRNQHKLELCIGHIRAENLDKVYDEYCSFESGLQQLPAIVEAVFERDIRNLMKILLFLSGYRKLNKVNSAETFVTGCEFLVQHLKHCGALLLEQPQCLLIYGFVIDALQERPDKSVASLQEDVFHERLERVRNDLVGCVQRTVRLIQTDPQQTAPLGRLFHHLADEILIELLKCAYQGNVKNLNNILQFVSHLSRIDHDIISYRVLYTQMEHNDHLFCPEIFLLAYRIKQTMSAPGFASATLRADLERLKVNLPPIVVSILWKTVTVSRFESRILLKFGTIGKEVSFSRYTADKNRIEMEPLEDGNCFRIRGIAINGYLGESGTGQPIIAPKSESISNAKFRWKLIPMEGCEYFRVQNYASGALLYSRIPSEDPEYDFYNSQETLQLTGNERMLTDQNSYWKIEEHPRGSRSASGDQECCIL
;
A
#
# COMPACT_ATOMS: atom_id res chain seq x y z
N MET A 1 -24.91 23.51 -3.31
CA MET A 1 -26.24 23.46 -3.96
C MET A 1 -26.40 22.06 -4.57
N THR A 2 -27.11 21.19 -3.86
CA THR A 2 -27.45 19.85 -4.35
C THR A 2 -28.64 19.98 -5.28
N VAL A 3 -28.41 19.88 -6.58
CA VAL A 3 -29.48 19.72 -7.56
C VAL A 3 -29.96 18.27 -7.43
N GLU A 4 -30.98 18.05 -6.62
CA GLU A 4 -31.73 16.80 -6.65
C GLU A 4 -32.28 16.63 -8.08
N ARG A 5 -31.85 15.58 -8.77
CA ARG A 5 -32.51 15.17 -10.02
C ARG A 5 -33.95 14.81 -9.67
N ILE A 6 -34.88 15.66 -10.11
CA ILE A 6 -36.32 15.40 -10.08
C ILE A 6 -36.58 14.29 -11.12
N ASP A 7 -36.40 13.04 -10.72
CA ASP A 7 -36.60 11.84 -11.57
C ASP A 7 -38.09 11.53 -11.84
N THR A 8 -38.99 12.52 -11.70
CA THR A 8 -40.40 12.41 -12.06
C THR A 8 -40.85 13.61 -12.89
N PHE A 9 -41.55 13.36 -14.01
CA PHE A 9 -42.16 14.38 -14.90
C PHE A 9 -43.19 15.30 -14.19
N TYR A 10 -43.48 15.03 -12.91
CA TYR A 10 -44.37 15.76 -12.02
C TYR A 10 -43.74 15.79 -10.61
N ASP A 11 -43.93 16.90 -9.91
CA ASP A 11 -43.38 17.14 -8.57
C ASP A 11 -44.43 16.75 -7.51
N LEU A 12 -44.20 15.62 -6.83
CA LEU A 12 -45.09 15.10 -5.79
C LEU A 12 -45.16 16.02 -4.56
N ASP A 13 -44.07 16.70 -4.21
CA ASP A 13 -44.02 17.58 -3.04
C ASP A 13 -44.82 18.86 -3.30
N THR A 14 -44.72 19.43 -4.50
CA THR A 14 -45.53 20.59 -4.89
C THR A 14 -47.02 20.23 -5.04
N ILE A 15 -47.35 19.02 -5.51
CA ILE A 15 -48.74 18.54 -5.54
C ILE A 15 -49.29 18.37 -4.12
N TYR A 16 -48.49 17.79 -3.24
CA TYR A 16 -48.85 17.58 -1.83
C TYR A 16 -49.08 18.91 -1.10
N SER A 17 -48.17 19.88 -1.23
CA SER A 17 -48.32 21.21 -0.63
C SER A 17 -49.51 21.98 -1.20
N THR A 18 -49.83 21.80 -2.49
CA THR A 18 -51.04 22.38 -3.10
C THR A 18 -52.31 21.80 -2.48
N ILE A 19 -52.36 20.48 -2.22
CA ILE A 19 -53.51 19.86 -1.55
C ILE A 19 -53.66 20.36 -0.11
N GLU A 20 -52.56 20.50 0.64
CA GLU A 20 -52.58 21.09 1.99
C GLU A 20 -53.10 22.53 1.95
N ARG A 21 -52.64 23.32 0.99
CA ARG A 21 -53.10 24.69 0.78
C ARG A 21 -54.60 24.73 0.47
N MET A 22 -55.10 23.85 -0.38
CA MET A 22 -56.53 23.74 -0.69
C MET A 22 -57.37 23.34 0.53
N ILE A 23 -56.89 22.43 1.38
CA ILE A 23 -57.56 22.06 2.64
C ILE A 23 -57.66 23.27 3.57
N LEU A 24 -56.57 24.04 3.70
CA LEU A 24 -56.57 25.27 4.51
C LEU A 24 -57.54 26.31 3.96
N LEU A 25 -57.51 26.56 2.65
CA LEU A 25 -58.42 27.48 1.97
C LEU A 25 -59.88 27.07 2.18
N ILE A 26 -60.23 25.80 1.96
CA ILE A 26 -61.60 25.29 2.15
C ILE A 26 -62.08 25.47 3.60
N ARG A 27 -61.22 25.23 4.60
CA ARG A 27 -61.56 25.42 6.03
C ARG A 27 -61.75 26.88 6.43
N GLN A 28 -60.90 27.78 5.90
CA GLN A 28 -61.00 29.23 6.11
C GLN A 28 -62.27 29.78 5.47
N LEU A 29 -62.56 29.32 4.25
CA LEU A 29 -63.71 29.67 3.45
C LEU A 29 -65.03 29.16 4.07
N SER A 30 -65.06 27.95 4.63
CA SER A 30 -66.25 27.36 5.25
C SER A 30 -66.60 27.93 6.62
N GLY A 31 -65.86 28.93 7.12
CA GLY A 31 -66.11 29.55 8.43
C GLY A 31 -65.88 28.62 9.61
N VAL A 32 -65.16 27.50 9.43
CA VAL A 32 -64.76 26.61 10.52
C VAL A 32 -63.53 27.21 11.18
N SER A 33 -63.71 28.38 11.78
CA SER A 33 -62.84 28.86 12.84
C SER A 33 -62.99 27.87 13.98
N ARG A 34 -61.89 27.29 14.47
CA ARG A 34 -61.89 26.78 15.85
C ARG A 34 -62.37 27.95 16.71
N LEU A 35 -63.58 27.84 17.26
CA LEU A 35 -64.08 28.71 18.31
C LEU A 35 -63.14 28.54 19.50
N GLY A 36 -62.11 29.36 19.52
CA GLY A 36 -61.04 29.36 20.49
C GLY A 36 -60.34 30.70 20.41
N GLU A 37 -60.64 31.52 21.41
CA GLU A 37 -59.90 32.72 21.86
C GLU A 37 -60.32 34.08 21.28
N ASN A 38 -61.02 34.79 22.18
CA ASN A 38 -60.99 36.23 22.44
C ASN A 38 -61.83 37.13 21.53
N GLY A 39 -63.08 37.32 21.98
CA GLY A 39 -63.98 38.34 21.51
C GLY A 39 -63.46 39.76 21.79
N ARG A 40 -63.22 40.52 20.73
CA ARG A 40 -63.42 41.97 20.65
C ARG A 40 -63.93 42.31 19.25
N SER A 41 -65.10 42.92 19.20
CA SER A 41 -65.83 43.31 18.00
C SER A 41 -65.19 44.51 17.30
N LEU A 42 -64.65 44.31 16.10
CA LEU A 42 -64.52 45.36 15.08
C LEU A 42 -65.88 45.59 14.41
N SER A 43 -66.14 46.80 13.91
CA SER A 43 -67.45 47.16 13.34
C SER A 43 -67.85 46.24 12.18
N PHE A 44 -69.09 45.76 12.24
CA PHE A 44 -69.67 44.74 11.35
C PHE A 44 -69.53 45.07 9.86
N GLU A 45 -69.55 46.36 9.49
CA GLU A 45 -69.48 46.85 8.11
C GLU A 45 -68.05 46.82 7.53
N LEU A 46 -67.02 47.10 8.35
CA LEU A 46 -65.60 46.99 7.95
C LEU A 46 -65.11 45.54 7.91
N GLN A 47 -65.66 44.66 8.76
CA GLN A 47 -65.45 43.21 8.67
C GLN A 47 -66.12 42.61 7.44
N TRP A 48 -67.29 43.11 7.02
CA TRP A 48 -67.98 42.62 5.83
C TRP A 48 -67.27 42.97 4.53
N MET A 49 -66.82 44.22 4.36
CA MET A 49 -66.16 44.64 3.11
C MET A 49 -64.75 44.07 2.95
N ASN A 50 -63.93 44.06 4.01
CA ASN A 50 -62.60 43.43 3.96
C ASN A 50 -62.68 41.89 3.83
N ALA A 51 -63.69 41.25 4.42
CA ALA A 51 -63.89 39.80 4.27
C ALA A 51 -64.43 39.41 2.89
N ILE A 52 -65.10 40.30 2.15
CA ILE A 52 -65.58 40.01 0.78
C ILE A 52 -64.40 39.98 -0.20
N ASP A 53 -63.49 40.96 -0.14
CA ASP A 53 -62.31 40.99 -1.02
C ASP A 53 -61.31 39.89 -0.68
N GLU A 54 -61.09 39.60 0.61
CA GLU A 54 -60.23 38.50 1.07
C GLU A 54 -60.80 37.12 0.67
N ARG A 55 -62.12 36.93 0.77
CA ARG A 55 -62.78 35.69 0.29
C ARG A 55 -62.73 35.55 -1.21
N LYS A 56 -62.87 36.65 -1.97
CA LYS A 56 -62.73 36.62 -3.43
C LYS A 56 -61.32 36.18 -3.83
N TYR A 57 -60.29 36.68 -3.14
CA TYR A 57 -58.91 36.25 -3.33
C TYR A 57 -58.72 34.75 -2.99
N GLN A 58 -59.23 34.30 -1.84
CA GLN A 58 -59.14 32.89 -1.43
C GLN A 58 -59.86 31.93 -2.39
N ILE A 59 -60.98 32.34 -2.98
CA ILE A 59 -61.71 31.56 -4.00
C ILE A 59 -60.90 31.48 -5.29
N GLU A 60 -60.28 32.58 -5.73
CA GLU A 60 -59.42 32.58 -6.93
C GLU A 60 -58.14 31.76 -6.72
N GLU A 61 -57.57 31.79 -5.50
CA GLU A 61 -56.44 30.94 -5.12
C GLU A 61 -56.84 29.46 -5.09
N LEU A 62 -58.03 29.13 -4.59
CA LEU A 62 -58.58 27.77 -4.62
C LEU A 62 -58.80 27.31 -6.06
N ARG A 63 -59.33 28.17 -6.94
CA ARG A 63 -59.51 27.90 -8.37
C ARG A 63 -58.18 27.61 -9.06
N SER A 64 -57.18 28.45 -8.82
CA SER A 64 -55.82 28.28 -9.35
C SER A 64 -55.20 26.95 -8.89
N SER A 65 -55.44 26.58 -7.63
CA SER A 65 -54.96 25.30 -7.05
C SER A 65 -55.65 24.09 -7.69
N VAL A 66 -56.96 24.15 -7.94
CA VAL A 66 -57.71 23.09 -8.65
C VAL A 66 -57.18 22.92 -10.08
N GLN A 67 -56.97 24.03 -10.81
CA GLN A 67 -56.42 24.01 -12.17
C GLN A 67 -54.99 23.45 -12.22
N TYR A 68 -54.16 23.82 -11.25
CA TYR A 68 -52.82 23.26 -11.09
C TYR A 68 -52.89 21.74 -10.87
N LEU A 69 -53.72 21.27 -9.92
CA LEU A 69 -53.90 19.83 -9.68
C LEU A 69 -54.39 19.11 -10.93
N PHE A 70 -55.32 19.70 -11.69
CA PHE A 70 -55.81 19.11 -12.92
C PHE A 70 -54.70 18.98 -13.99
N GLY A 71 -53.87 20.02 -14.14
CA GLY A 71 -52.69 19.98 -14.99
C GLY A 71 -51.68 18.89 -14.58
N GLN A 72 -51.43 18.74 -13.28
CA GLN A 72 -50.54 17.69 -12.76
C GLN A 72 -51.13 16.29 -12.91
N PHE A 73 -52.44 16.11 -12.74
CA PHE A 73 -53.11 14.82 -12.93
C PHE A 73 -53.02 14.33 -14.37
N ARG A 74 -53.09 15.24 -15.35
CA ARG A 74 -52.84 14.89 -16.77
C ARG A 74 -51.42 14.39 -16.98
N LYS A 75 -50.41 15.02 -16.34
CA LYS A 75 -49.02 14.55 -16.39
C LYS A 75 -48.86 13.19 -15.72
N ILE A 76 -49.47 12.99 -14.55
CA ILE A 76 -49.47 11.69 -13.85
C ILE A 76 -50.13 10.61 -14.70
N TYR A 77 -51.26 10.88 -15.35
CA TYR A 77 -51.93 9.89 -16.23
C TYR A 77 -51.02 9.36 -17.34
N LEU A 78 -50.17 10.22 -17.92
CA LEU A 78 -49.27 9.85 -19.00
C LEU A 78 -48.10 8.98 -18.53
N VAL A 79 -47.70 9.09 -17.26
CA VAL A 79 -46.45 8.50 -16.74
C VAL A 79 -46.72 7.35 -15.76
N ASN A 80 -47.77 7.45 -14.93
CA ASN A 80 -48.13 6.51 -13.88
C ASN A 80 -49.67 6.36 -13.79
N LYS A 81 -50.21 5.48 -14.65
CA LYS A 81 -51.66 5.23 -14.77
C LYS A 81 -52.28 4.71 -13.47
N ASP A 82 -51.54 3.95 -12.67
CA ASP A 82 -52.03 3.39 -11.41
C ASP A 82 -52.17 4.46 -10.33
N LEU A 83 -51.18 5.35 -10.19
CA LEU A 83 -51.25 6.50 -9.30
C LEU A 83 -52.40 7.43 -9.70
N TYR A 84 -52.57 7.70 -11.00
CA TYR A 84 -53.70 8.47 -11.51
C TYR A 84 -55.04 7.81 -11.14
N ALA A 85 -55.19 6.49 -11.36
CA ALA A 85 -56.42 5.79 -11.05
C ALA A 85 -56.77 5.87 -9.56
N GLN A 86 -55.78 5.76 -8.67
CA GLN A 86 -55.98 5.87 -7.23
C GLN A 86 -56.39 7.28 -6.79
N LEU A 87 -55.70 8.30 -7.32
CA LEU A 87 -56.00 9.70 -7.03
C LEU A 87 -57.37 10.12 -7.59
N ASN A 88 -57.69 9.73 -8.83
CA ASN A 88 -58.96 10.03 -9.48
C ASN A 88 -60.14 9.32 -8.80
N LYS A 89 -59.97 8.06 -8.39
CA LYS A 89 -61.02 7.32 -7.66
C LYS A 89 -61.37 7.96 -6.32
N ARG A 90 -60.40 8.55 -5.62
CA ARG A 90 -60.58 9.08 -4.26
C ARG A 90 -60.87 10.57 -4.21
N GLY A 91 -60.40 11.33 -5.21
CA GLY A 91 -60.56 12.77 -5.23
C GLY A 91 -61.00 13.36 -6.56
N GLY A 92 -61.41 12.57 -7.55
CA GLY A 92 -61.90 13.10 -8.83
C GLY A 92 -63.06 14.11 -8.70
N ARG A 93 -63.84 14.02 -7.61
CA ARG A 93 -64.88 15.01 -7.27
C ARG A 93 -64.33 16.40 -6.97
N VAL A 94 -63.07 16.55 -6.57
CA VAL A 94 -62.41 17.85 -6.36
C VAL A 94 -62.39 18.66 -7.66
N PHE A 95 -62.38 18.03 -8.84
CA PHE A 95 -62.47 18.74 -10.12
C PHE A 95 -63.89 19.26 -10.43
N GLU A 96 -64.90 18.88 -9.66
CA GLU A 96 -66.23 19.50 -9.70
C GLU A 96 -66.22 20.87 -9.02
N LEU A 97 -65.25 21.17 -8.14
CA LEU A 97 -65.09 22.49 -7.51
C LEU A 97 -64.99 23.60 -8.57
N GLU A 98 -64.20 23.40 -9.62
CA GLU A 98 -64.06 24.41 -10.69
C GLU A 98 -65.41 24.73 -11.35
N LYS A 99 -66.19 23.70 -11.68
CA LYS A 99 -67.55 23.87 -12.24
C LYS A 99 -68.51 24.53 -11.27
N GLN A 100 -68.37 24.25 -9.97
CA GLN A 100 -69.22 24.87 -8.96
C GLN A 100 -68.82 26.33 -8.70
N ILE A 101 -67.53 26.67 -8.76
CA ILE A 101 -67.02 28.06 -8.70
C ILE A 101 -67.60 28.86 -9.88
N ASP A 102 -67.54 28.31 -11.09
CA ASP A 102 -68.03 28.96 -12.31
C ASP A 102 -69.57 29.11 -12.32
N ALA A 103 -70.31 28.11 -11.81
CA ALA A 103 -71.78 28.09 -11.86
C ALA A 103 -72.46 29.06 -10.89
N GLN A 104 -71.79 29.48 -9.80
CA GLN A 104 -72.42 30.30 -8.76
C GLN A 104 -72.19 31.81 -8.93
N GLY A 105 -71.21 32.23 -9.73
CA GLY A 105 -70.90 33.64 -10.02
C GLY A 105 -70.50 34.48 -8.80
N ASP A 106 -70.09 35.73 -9.04
CA ASP A 106 -69.56 36.65 -8.00
C ASP A 106 -70.57 36.99 -6.87
N SER A 107 -71.88 36.75 -7.06
CA SER A 107 -72.94 37.26 -6.18
C SER A 107 -73.48 36.28 -5.11
N LYS A 108 -73.07 35.00 -5.11
CA LYS A 108 -73.55 33.97 -4.15
C LYS A 108 -72.44 33.26 -3.37
N CYS A 109 -71.34 33.95 -3.09
CA CYS A 109 -70.19 33.39 -2.37
C CYS A 109 -70.55 32.74 -1.02
N LEU A 110 -71.51 33.24 -0.23
CA LEU A 110 -71.79 32.70 1.12
C LEU A 110 -72.36 31.26 1.15
N TYR A 111 -73.17 30.87 0.16
CA TYR A 111 -73.77 29.52 0.11
C TYR A 111 -72.85 28.49 -0.54
N PHE A 112 -71.94 28.94 -1.42
CA PHE A 112 -70.89 28.12 -2.03
C PHE A 112 -69.97 27.47 -0.98
N LEU A 113 -69.68 28.20 0.09
CA LEU A 113 -68.59 27.92 1.03
C LEU A 113 -68.93 26.85 2.07
N ALA A 114 -70.19 26.80 2.51
CA ALA A 114 -70.68 25.70 3.36
C ALA A 114 -70.70 24.36 2.58
N ASP A 115 -70.85 24.43 1.27
CA ASP A 115 -70.89 23.28 0.37
C ASP A 115 -69.50 22.80 -0.03
N ALA A 116 -68.49 23.69 -0.08
CA ALA A 116 -67.11 23.34 -0.43
C ALA A 116 -66.45 22.38 0.57
N ILE A 117 -66.88 22.38 1.84
CA ILE A 117 -66.37 21.47 2.88
C ILE A 117 -66.59 19.98 2.52
N LYS A 118 -67.58 19.67 1.66
CA LYS A 118 -67.84 18.29 1.20
C LYS A 118 -66.67 17.70 0.39
N TYR A 119 -65.74 18.54 -0.09
CA TYR A 119 -64.54 18.11 -0.82
C TYR A 119 -63.31 17.93 0.07
N GLU A 120 -63.34 18.37 1.33
CA GLU A 120 -62.24 18.13 2.28
C GLU A 120 -61.92 16.63 2.45
N PRO A 121 -62.91 15.72 2.62
CA PRO A 121 -62.62 14.28 2.70
C PRO A 121 -61.93 13.74 1.45
N ALA A 122 -62.24 14.30 0.27
CA ALA A 122 -61.65 13.90 -1.00
C ALA A 122 -60.19 14.36 -1.12
N LEU A 123 -59.87 15.58 -0.69
CA LEU A 123 -58.49 16.10 -0.61
C LEU A 123 -57.65 15.33 0.42
N LEU A 124 -58.19 15.06 1.61
CA LEU A 124 -57.52 14.22 2.62
C LEU A 124 -57.27 12.80 2.10
N ALA A 125 -58.19 12.25 1.31
CA ALA A 125 -58.01 10.93 0.70
C ALA A 125 -56.93 10.92 -0.39
N MET A 126 -56.79 12.01 -1.17
CA MET A 126 -55.67 12.20 -2.10
C MET A 126 -54.34 12.33 -1.35
N GLN A 127 -54.30 13.14 -0.28
CA GLN A 127 -53.11 13.32 0.57
C GLN A 127 -52.58 11.97 1.08
N ARG A 128 -53.47 11.11 1.61
CA ARG A 128 -53.10 9.75 2.04
C ARG A 128 -52.54 8.86 0.92
N VAL A 129 -52.99 9.02 -0.33
CA VAL A 129 -52.45 8.28 -1.48
C VAL A 129 -51.04 8.79 -1.80
N LEU A 130 -50.84 10.11 -1.77
CA LEU A 130 -49.52 10.71 -1.99
C LEU A 130 -48.54 10.33 -0.89
N ASP A 131 -48.92 10.37 0.38
CA ASP A 131 -48.11 9.91 1.51
C ASP A 131 -47.64 8.48 1.34
N ARG A 132 -48.58 7.59 0.98
CA ARG A 132 -48.27 6.19 0.72
C ARG A 132 -47.31 6.05 -0.46
N THR A 133 -47.55 6.75 -1.55
CA THR A 133 -46.73 6.69 -2.77
C THR A 133 -45.32 7.22 -2.52
N MET A 134 -45.18 8.36 -1.86
CA MET A 134 -43.89 8.94 -1.48
C MET A 134 -43.13 8.00 -0.53
N ARG A 135 -43.82 7.36 0.42
CA ARG A 135 -43.22 6.34 1.29
C ARG A 135 -42.74 5.12 0.49
N GLU A 136 -43.54 4.61 -0.45
CA GLU A 136 -43.17 3.49 -1.32
C GLU A 136 -41.95 3.83 -2.20
N ILE A 137 -41.90 5.04 -2.77
CA ILE A 137 -40.74 5.54 -3.53
C ILE A 137 -39.50 5.62 -2.63
N ARG A 138 -39.61 6.14 -1.41
CA ARG A 138 -38.49 6.18 -0.45
C ARG A 138 -38.01 4.77 -0.10
N ILE A 139 -38.91 3.82 0.14
CA ILE A 139 -38.55 2.41 0.41
C ILE A 139 -37.81 1.82 -0.80
N PHE A 140 -38.32 2.01 -2.02
CA PHE A 140 -37.69 1.50 -3.23
C PHE A 140 -36.32 2.12 -3.48
N ARG A 141 -36.17 3.43 -3.28
CA ARG A 141 -34.87 4.12 -3.37
C ARG A 141 -33.88 3.56 -2.34
N ASN A 142 -34.31 3.37 -1.09
CA ASN A 142 -33.47 2.79 -0.04
C ASN A 142 -33.05 1.35 -0.39
N GLN A 143 -33.97 0.50 -0.86
CA GLN A 143 -33.67 -0.86 -1.30
C GLN A 143 -32.69 -0.88 -2.49
N ARG A 144 -32.89 0.00 -3.48
CA ARG A 144 -31.99 0.14 -4.63
C ARG A 144 -30.61 0.61 -4.20
N ASN A 145 -30.51 1.60 -3.32
CA ASN A 145 -29.24 2.11 -2.82
C ASN A 145 -28.50 1.05 -1.99
N GLN A 146 -29.22 0.28 -1.17
CA GLN A 146 -28.66 -0.85 -0.44
C GLN A 146 -28.11 -1.93 -1.40
N HIS A 147 -28.87 -2.28 -2.43
CA HIS A 147 -28.42 -3.25 -3.42
C HIS A 147 -27.16 -2.77 -4.18
N LYS A 148 -27.11 -1.50 -4.57
CA LYS A 148 -25.91 -0.89 -5.17
C LYS A 148 -24.72 -0.91 -4.23
N LEU A 149 -24.94 -0.65 -2.94
CA LEU A 149 -23.91 -0.70 -1.91
C LEU A 149 -23.31 -2.11 -1.80
N GLU A 150 -24.16 -3.14 -1.76
CA GLU A 150 -23.74 -4.55 -1.74
C GLU A 150 -22.94 -4.93 -2.98
N LEU A 151 -23.39 -4.50 -4.17
CA LEU A 151 -22.65 -4.72 -5.43
C LEU A 151 -21.28 -4.03 -5.41
N CYS A 152 -21.23 -2.77 -4.99
CA CYS A 152 -19.99 -2.01 -4.88
C CYS A 152 -18.98 -2.70 -3.94
N ILE A 153 -19.42 -3.09 -2.74
CA ILE A 153 -18.60 -3.84 -1.77
C ILE A 153 -18.10 -5.16 -2.37
N GLY A 154 -19.00 -5.92 -3.01
CA GLY A 154 -18.66 -7.19 -3.67
C GLY A 154 -17.61 -7.02 -4.77
N HIS A 155 -17.73 -5.98 -5.59
CA HIS A 155 -16.78 -5.68 -6.66
C HIS A 155 -15.42 -5.23 -6.13
N ILE A 156 -15.35 -4.44 -5.05
CA ILE A 156 -14.08 -4.07 -4.40
C ILE A 156 -13.39 -5.32 -3.84
N ARG A 157 -14.14 -6.20 -3.15
CA ARG A 157 -13.58 -7.44 -2.59
C ARG A 157 -13.03 -8.37 -3.67
N ALA A 158 -13.67 -8.39 -4.85
CA ALA A 158 -13.27 -9.16 -6.01
C ALA A 158 -12.23 -8.46 -6.92
N GLU A 159 -11.74 -7.28 -6.53
CA GLU A 159 -10.75 -6.48 -7.29
C GLU A 159 -11.22 -6.11 -8.72
N ASN A 160 -12.54 -6.05 -8.94
CA ASN A 160 -13.12 -5.67 -10.23
C ASN A 160 -13.37 -4.15 -10.27
N LEU A 161 -12.28 -3.38 -10.30
CA LEU A 161 -12.31 -1.93 -10.12
C LEU A 161 -13.15 -1.19 -11.17
N ASP A 162 -13.16 -1.65 -12.42
CA ASP A 162 -13.97 -1.02 -13.48
C ASP A 162 -15.45 -1.00 -13.11
N LYS A 163 -15.99 -2.14 -12.64
CA LYS A 163 -17.38 -2.23 -12.18
C LYS A 163 -17.62 -1.43 -10.90
N VAL A 164 -16.63 -1.35 -9.99
CA VAL A 164 -16.74 -0.51 -8.79
C VAL A 164 -16.96 0.93 -9.18
N TYR A 165 -16.22 1.44 -10.16
CA TYR A 165 -16.32 2.84 -10.58
C TYR A 165 -17.68 3.16 -11.22
N ASP A 166 -18.24 2.24 -12.00
CA ASP A 166 -19.57 2.39 -12.59
C ASP A 166 -20.66 2.41 -11.50
N GLU A 167 -20.61 1.45 -10.58
CA GLU A 167 -21.60 1.38 -9.48
C GLU A 167 -21.48 2.58 -8.55
N TYR A 168 -20.26 2.97 -8.18
CA TYR A 168 -20.02 4.08 -7.26
C TYR A 168 -20.44 5.44 -7.87
N CYS A 169 -20.20 5.66 -9.16
CA CYS A 169 -20.69 6.85 -9.84
C CYS A 169 -22.21 6.96 -9.92
N SER A 170 -22.91 5.84 -9.78
CA SER A 170 -24.36 5.80 -9.87
C SER A 170 -25.06 6.22 -8.56
N PHE A 171 -24.32 6.45 -7.47
CA PHE A 171 -24.89 6.93 -6.22
C PHE A 171 -25.29 8.40 -6.30
N GLU A 172 -26.46 8.73 -5.74
CA GLU A 172 -26.90 10.12 -5.58
C GLU A 172 -25.99 10.89 -4.59
N SER A 173 -25.43 10.18 -3.60
CA SER A 173 -24.48 10.73 -2.61
C SER A 173 -23.39 9.73 -2.26
N GLY A 174 -22.39 9.58 -3.13
CA GLY A 174 -21.29 8.63 -2.95
C GLY A 174 -20.49 8.85 -1.66
N LEU A 175 -20.28 10.11 -1.25
CA LEU A 175 -19.55 10.46 -0.03
C LEU A 175 -20.23 9.93 1.24
N GLN A 176 -21.57 9.94 1.30
CA GLN A 176 -22.32 9.41 2.45
C GLN A 176 -22.25 7.88 2.54
N GLN A 177 -22.04 7.19 1.41
CA GLN A 177 -21.92 5.73 1.37
C GLN A 177 -20.49 5.25 1.67
N LEU A 178 -19.49 6.14 1.58
CA LEU A 178 -18.09 5.79 1.71
C LEU A 178 -17.74 5.13 3.06
N PRO A 179 -18.23 5.62 4.22
CA PRO A 179 -18.00 4.94 5.50
C PRO A 179 -18.48 3.49 5.50
N ALA A 180 -19.70 3.24 5.02
CA ALA A 180 -20.28 1.90 4.96
C ALA A 180 -19.49 0.97 4.02
N ILE A 181 -19.01 1.49 2.90
CA ILE A 181 -18.13 0.74 1.98
C ILE A 181 -16.83 0.37 2.68
N VAL A 182 -16.16 1.34 3.31
CA VAL A 182 -14.87 1.11 3.97
C VAL A 182 -15.01 0.10 5.09
N GLU A 183 -15.98 0.26 5.99
CA GLU A 183 -16.21 -0.68 7.10
C GLU A 183 -16.50 -2.10 6.59
N ALA A 184 -17.37 -2.22 5.59
CA ALA A 184 -17.75 -3.51 5.04
C ALA A 184 -16.62 -4.15 4.23
N VAL A 185 -15.79 -3.41 3.51
CA VAL A 185 -14.67 -4.01 2.77
C VAL A 185 -13.52 -4.34 3.72
N PHE A 186 -13.24 -3.48 4.70
CA PHE A 186 -12.10 -3.64 5.58
C PHE A 186 -12.26 -4.88 6.46
N GLU A 187 -13.42 -5.09 7.09
CA GLU A 187 -13.70 -6.25 7.98
C GLU A 187 -12.60 -6.51 9.04
N ARG A 188 -11.85 -5.47 9.41
CA ARG A 188 -10.64 -5.57 10.27
C ARG A 188 -9.54 -6.49 9.72
N ASP A 189 -9.59 -6.84 8.43
CA ASP A 189 -8.50 -7.51 7.73
C ASP A 189 -7.64 -6.47 7.00
N ILE A 190 -6.42 -6.29 7.51
CA ILE A 190 -5.47 -5.33 6.96
C ILE A 190 -5.07 -5.67 5.51
N ARG A 191 -5.29 -6.89 5.03
CA ARG A 191 -5.08 -7.26 3.61
C ARG A 191 -6.11 -6.59 2.69
N ASN A 192 -7.31 -6.30 3.18
CA ASN A 192 -8.34 -5.61 2.41
C ASN A 192 -8.08 -4.09 2.32
N LEU A 193 -7.16 -3.55 3.13
CA LEU A 193 -6.75 -2.15 3.06
C LEU A 193 -6.27 -1.77 1.66
N MET A 194 -5.46 -2.63 1.02
CA MET A 194 -4.95 -2.37 -0.32
C MET A 194 -6.09 -2.23 -1.35
N LYS A 195 -7.12 -3.08 -1.27
CA LYS A 195 -8.27 -3.03 -2.19
C LYS A 195 -9.02 -1.70 -2.09
N ILE A 196 -9.20 -1.20 -0.87
CA ILE A 196 -9.83 0.10 -0.63
C ILE A 196 -8.96 1.23 -1.18
N LEU A 197 -7.64 1.21 -0.93
CA LEU A 197 -6.72 2.23 -1.42
C LEU A 197 -6.64 2.26 -2.95
N LEU A 198 -6.64 1.10 -3.61
CA LEU A 198 -6.69 1.00 -5.07
C LEU A 198 -8.00 1.54 -5.63
N PHE A 199 -9.13 1.25 -4.99
CA PHE A 199 -10.42 1.85 -5.32
C PHE A 199 -10.36 3.38 -5.21
N LEU A 200 -9.95 3.92 -4.06
CA LEU A 200 -9.90 5.36 -3.81
C LEU A 200 -8.98 6.08 -4.80
N SER A 201 -7.76 5.57 -4.98
CA SER A 201 -6.75 6.15 -5.87
C SER A 201 -7.18 6.08 -7.34
N GLY A 202 -7.68 4.94 -7.79
CA GLY A 202 -8.15 4.82 -9.17
C GLY A 202 -9.39 5.67 -9.43
N TYR A 203 -10.31 5.79 -8.47
CA TYR A 203 -11.46 6.69 -8.60
C TYR A 203 -11.03 8.16 -8.71
N ARG A 204 -10.04 8.59 -7.92
CA ARG A 204 -9.43 9.92 -8.04
C ARG A 204 -8.90 10.16 -9.46
N LYS A 205 -8.14 9.21 -10.01
CA LYS A 205 -7.53 9.28 -11.35
C LYS A 205 -8.54 9.37 -12.50
N LEU A 206 -9.82 9.03 -12.28
CA LEU A 206 -10.89 9.27 -13.26
C LEU A 206 -11.25 10.76 -13.42
N ASN A 207 -10.74 11.65 -12.56
CA ASN A 207 -10.99 13.10 -12.60
C ASN A 207 -12.48 13.48 -12.69
N LYS A 208 -13.34 12.69 -12.03
CA LYS A 208 -14.78 12.94 -11.92
C LYS A 208 -15.07 13.99 -10.85
N VAL A 209 -16.27 14.57 -10.89
CA VAL A 209 -16.75 15.52 -9.87
C VAL A 209 -16.68 14.84 -8.48
N ASN A 210 -16.10 15.53 -7.49
CA ASN A 210 -15.84 15.05 -6.12
C ASN A 210 -14.86 13.87 -5.99
N SER A 211 -14.12 13.48 -7.04
CA SER A 211 -13.17 12.35 -6.96
C SER A 211 -12.03 12.62 -5.98
N ALA A 212 -11.50 13.85 -5.97
CA ALA A 212 -10.51 14.30 -5.00
C ALA A 212 -11.06 14.28 -3.57
N GLU A 213 -12.25 14.83 -3.34
CA GLU A 213 -12.90 14.83 -2.02
C GLU A 213 -13.18 13.40 -1.52
N THR A 214 -13.55 12.49 -2.41
CA THR A 214 -13.77 11.06 -2.10
C THR A 214 -12.48 10.42 -1.62
N PHE A 215 -11.36 10.68 -2.30
CA PHE A 215 -10.06 10.16 -1.90
C PHE A 215 -9.63 10.68 -0.53
N VAL A 216 -9.67 12.00 -0.32
CA VAL A 216 -9.27 12.63 0.94
C VAL A 216 -10.13 12.13 2.10
N THR A 217 -11.45 12.13 1.93
CA THR A 217 -12.40 11.68 2.96
C THR A 217 -12.25 10.18 3.24
N GLY A 218 -11.95 9.37 2.21
CA GLY A 218 -11.66 7.95 2.37
C GLY A 218 -10.40 7.69 3.19
N CYS A 219 -9.31 8.43 2.93
CA CYS A 219 -8.08 8.34 3.70
C CYS A 219 -8.26 8.79 5.16
N GLU A 220 -8.95 9.92 5.39
CA GLU A 220 -9.28 10.39 6.74
C GLU A 220 -10.10 9.35 7.50
N PHE A 221 -11.13 8.79 6.86
CA PHE A 221 -11.98 7.79 7.47
C PHE A 221 -11.22 6.51 7.78
N LEU A 222 -10.35 6.03 6.88
CA LEU A 222 -9.49 4.87 7.14
C LEU A 222 -8.60 5.09 8.37
N VAL A 223 -7.96 6.25 8.50
CA VAL A 223 -7.11 6.57 9.66
C VAL A 223 -7.94 6.64 10.94
N GLN A 224 -9.11 7.28 10.91
CA GLN A 224 -10.02 7.34 12.06
C GLN A 224 -10.55 5.96 12.45
N HIS A 225 -10.90 5.13 11.47
CA HIS A 225 -11.41 3.78 11.69
C HIS A 225 -10.33 2.87 12.28
N LEU A 226 -9.08 2.99 11.83
CA LEU A 226 -7.93 2.31 12.45
C LEU A 226 -7.68 2.78 13.88
N LYS A 227 -7.78 4.09 14.15
CA LYS A 227 -7.74 4.66 15.51
C LYS A 227 -8.82 4.06 16.41
N HIS A 228 -10.03 3.87 15.88
CA HIS A 228 -11.18 3.35 16.63
C HIS A 228 -11.13 1.83 16.85
N CYS A 229 -10.63 1.06 15.87
CA CYS A 229 -10.56 -0.40 15.97
C CYS A 229 -9.46 -0.91 16.93
N GLY A 230 -8.58 -0.02 17.42
CA GLY A 230 -7.61 -0.28 18.48
C GLY A 230 -6.19 0.15 18.10
N ALA A 231 -5.43 0.66 19.08
CA ALA A 231 -4.07 1.17 18.87
C ALA A 231 -3.11 0.16 18.18
N LEU A 232 -3.29 -1.13 18.46
CA LEU A 232 -2.50 -2.22 17.86
C LEU A 232 -2.62 -2.32 16.33
N LEU A 233 -3.74 -1.89 15.75
CA LEU A 233 -3.93 -1.91 14.29
C LEU A 233 -3.20 -0.75 13.60
N LEU A 234 -3.10 0.41 14.25
CA LEU A 234 -2.26 1.51 13.78
C LEU A 234 -0.77 1.20 13.87
N GLU A 235 -0.40 0.23 14.69
CA GLU A 235 0.97 -0.26 14.85
C GLU A 235 1.38 -1.26 13.77
N GLN A 236 0.44 -1.70 12.94
CA GLN A 236 0.71 -2.61 11.84
C GLN A 236 1.49 -1.91 10.72
N PRO A 237 2.55 -2.56 10.16
CA PRO A 237 3.38 -1.97 9.11
C PRO A 237 2.60 -1.62 7.83
N GLN A 238 1.47 -2.27 7.59
CA GLN A 238 0.59 -2.02 6.44
C GLN A 238 -0.07 -0.63 6.48
N CYS A 239 -0.06 0.08 7.62
CA CYS A 239 -0.49 1.49 7.67
C CYS A 239 0.40 2.40 6.79
N LEU A 240 1.64 1.97 6.52
CA LEU A 240 2.51 2.63 5.54
C LEU A 240 1.89 2.69 4.15
N LEU A 241 0.98 1.77 3.81
CA LEU A 241 0.27 1.82 2.52
C LEU A 241 -0.58 3.10 2.41
N ILE A 242 -1.31 3.46 3.48
CA ILE A 242 -2.10 4.70 3.48
C ILE A 242 -1.15 5.90 3.35
N TYR A 243 -0.05 5.89 4.11
CA TYR A 243 0.96 6.94 4.05
C TYR A 243 1.48 7.11 2.61
N GLY A 244 1.85 6.02 1.94
CA GLY A 244 2.40 6.10 0.59
C GLY A 244 1.41 6.60 -0.45
N PHE A 245 0.17 6.11 -0.41
CA PHE A 245 -0.88 6.64 -1.29
C PHE A 245 -1.17 8.13 -1.04
N VAL A 246 -1.03 8.60 0.20
CA VAL A 246 -1.15 10.03 0.55
C VAL A 246 0.06 10.83 0.03
N ILE A 247 1.28 10.30 0.09
CA ILE A 247 2.47 10.96 -0.47
C ILE A 247 2.34 11.09 -1.99
N ASP A 248 2.00 10.01 -2.69
CA ASP A 248 1.81 10.02 -4.14
C ASP A 248 0.76 11.07 -4.53
N ALA A 249 -0.34 11.09 -3.79
CA ALA A 249 -1.42 12.05 -3.91
C ALA A 249 -1.01 13.52 -3.72
N LEU A 250 -0.03 13.80 -2.85
CA LEU A 250 0.51 15.15 -2.57
C LEU A 250 1.57 15.56 -3.60
N GLN A 251 2.28 14.60 -4.20
CA GLN A 251 3.34 14.83 -5.19
C GLN A 251 2.82 14.97 -6.62
N GLU A 252 1.67 14.36 -6.94
CA GLU A 252 0.99 14.54 -8.23
C GLU A 252 0.77 16.04 -8.49
N ARG A 253 1.47 16.57 -9.50
CA ARG A 253 1.26 17.95 -9.95
C ARG A 253 -0.16 18.06 -10.50
N PRO A 254 -0.93 19.09 -10.10
CA PRO A 254 -2.29 19.25 -10.58
C PRO A 254 -2.25 19.45 -12.10
N ASP A 255 -2.88 18.53 -12.84
CA ASP A 255 -3.24 18.77 -14.22
C ASP A 255 -4.15 20.00 -14.23
N LYS A 256 -3.78 21.00 -15.04
CA LYS A 256 -4.42 22.31 -15.13
C LYS A 256 -5.86 22.22 -15.63
N SER A 257 -6.78 21.74 -14.79
CA SER A 257 -8.22 21.76 -15.04
C SER A 257 -8.93 22.30 -13.79
N VAL A 258 -9.75 23.33 -14.01
CA VAL A 258 -10.91 23.94 -13.30
C VAL A 258 -11.09 23.80 -11.76
N ALA A 259 -10.39 22.94 -11.02
CA ALA A 259 -10.54 22.70 -9.58
C ALA A 259 -9.58 23.51 -8.68
N SER A 260 -8.91 24.54 -9.22
CA SER A 260 -7.84 25.30 -8.53
C SER A 260 -8.26 26.09 -7.29
N LEU A 261 -9.55 26.11 -6.91
CA LEU A 261 -10.05 26.85 -5.75
C LEU A 261 -10.24 25.99 -4.49
N GLN A 262 -10.29 24.66 -4.62
CA GLN A 262 -10.41 23.74 -3.47
C GLN A 262 -9.17 22.86 -3.27
N GLU A 263 -8.18 22.99 -4.16
CA GLU A 263 -6.92 22.26 -4.10
C GLU A 263 -6.18 22.48 -2.79
N ASP A 264 -6.08 23.75 -2.33
CA ASP A 264 -5.42 24.08 -1.06
C ASP A 264 -6.09 23.39 0.14
N VAL A 265 -7.42 23.29 0.12
CA VAL A 265 -8.20 22.64 1.20
C VAL A 265 -7.97 21.13 1.21
N PHE A 266 -7.95 20.47 0.05
CA PHE A 266 -7.69 19.04 -0.06
C PHE A 266 -6.23 18.71 0.28
N HIS A 267 -5.30 19.54 -0.16
CA HIS A 267 -3.88 19.40 0.15
C HIS A 267 -3.64 19.52 1.66
N GLU A 268 -4.18 20.55 2.31
CA GLU A 268 -4.05 20.74 3.77
C GLU A 268 -4.64 19.55 4.54
N ARG A 269 -5.78 19.00 4.10
CA ARG A 269 -6.37 17.80 4.71
C ARG A 269 -5.48 16.57 4.56
N LEU A 270 -4.93 16.32 3.37
CA LEU A 270 -3.99 15.22 3.14
C LEU A 270 -2.70 15.39 3.94
N GLU A 271 -2.21 16.62 4.10
CA GLU A 271 -1.07 16.94 4.96
C GLU A 271 -1.33 16.57 6.43
N ARG A 272 -2.54 16.82 6.95
CA ARG A 272 -2.94 16.36 8.29
C ARG A 272 -2.95 14.83 8.40
N VAL A 273 -3.51 14.14 7.39
CA VAL A 273 -3.50 12.67 7.34
C VAL A 273 -2.07 12.13 7.30
N ARG A 274 -1.18 12.74 6.50
CA ARG A 274 0.24 12.40 6.45
C ARG A 274 0.87 12.53 7.83
N ASN A 275 0.66 13.67 8.50
CA ASN A 275 1.23 13.94 9.82
C ASN A 275 0.76 12.93 10.88
N ASP A 276 -0.51 12.53 10.83
CA ASP A 276 -1.07 11.46 11.68
C ASP A 276 -0.38 10.10 11.45
N LEU A 277 0.15 9.87 10.24
CA LEU A 277 0.77 8.62 9.83
C LEU A 277 2.29 8.62 9.90
N VAL A 278 2.97 9.76 10.11
CA VAL A 278 4.45 9.84 10.13
C VAL A 278 5.08 8.81 11.07
N GLY A 279 4.46 8.55 12.23
CA GLY A 279 4.94 7.55 13.18
C GLY A 279 4.96 6.11 12.63
N CYS A 280 4.22 5.79 11.57
CA CYS A 280 4.25 4.45 10.94
C CYS A 280 5.59 4.16 10.23
N VAL A 281 6.26 5.19 9.71
CA VAL A 281 7.57 5.07 9.06
C VAL A 281 8.60 4.59 10.07
N GLN A 282 8.74 5.29 11.20
CA GLN A 282 9.69 4.93 12.26
C GLN A 282 9.41 3.55 12.86
N ARG A 283 8.15 3.16 13.00
CA ARG A 283 7.76 1.83 13.48
C ARG A 283 8.13 0.74 12.48
N THR A 284 7.85 0.95 11.20
CA THR A 284 8.24 0.03 10.13
C THR A 284 9.76 -0.12 10.07
N VAL A 285 10.49 0.98 10.19
CA VAL A 285 11.96 0.99 10.28
C VAL A 285 12.46 0.14 11.44
N ARG A 286 11.88 0.29 12.64
CA ARG A 286 12.23 -0.54 13.80
C ARG A 286 11.97 -2.03 13.53
N LEU A 287 10.83 -2.37 12.93
CA LEU A 287 10.52 -3.76 12.57
C LEU A 287 11.53 -4.31 11.57
N ILE A 288 11.91 -3.55 10.54
CA ILE A 288 12.98 -3.95 9.61
C ILE A 288 14.29 -4.20 10.37
N GLN A 289 14.61 -3.37 11.36
CA GLN A 289 15.84 -3.49 12.15
C GLN A 289 15.81 -4.66 13.15
N THR A 290 14.66 -5.06 13.69
CA THR A 290 14.57 -6.03 14.79
C THR A 290 13.94 -7.37 14.43
N ASP A 291 12.87 -7.35 13.62
CA ASP A 291 12.11 -8.54 13.21
C ASP A 291 11.56 -8.37 11.79
N PRO A 292 12.42 -8.53 10.76
CA PRO A 292 12.04 -8.31 9.38
C PRO A 292 10.95 -9.29 8.89
N GLN A 293 10.74 -10.44 9.55
CA GLN A 293 9.69 -11.39 9.13
C GLN A 293 8.28 -10.82 9.29
N GLN A 294 8.05 -9.96 10.28
CA GLN A 294 6.77 -9.27 10.45
C GLN A 294 6.45 -8.30 9.32
N THR A 295 7.47 -7.86 8.57
CA THR A 295 7.30 -6.94 7.43
C THR A 295 7.02 -7.66 6.12
N ALA A 296 7.05 -9.01 6.08
CA ALA A 296 6.82 -9.78 4.86
C ALA A 296 5.48 -9.47 4.16
N PRO A 297 4.34 -9.31 4.86
CA PRO A 297 3.07 -8.95 4.20
C PRO A 297 3.13 -7.56 3.54
N LEU A 298 3.81 -6.60 4.18
CA LEU A 298 4.03 -5.27 3.61
C LEU A 298 4.95 -5.35 2.39
N GLY A 299 6.06 -6.10 2.48
CA GLY A 299 7.03 -6.25 1.39
C GLY A 299 6.39 -6.74 0.09
N ARG A 300 5.45 -7.70 0.18
CA ARG A 300 4.72 -8.22 -0.99
C ARG A 300 3.85 -7.16 -1.68
N LEU A 301 3.32 -6.21 -0.91
CA LEU A 301 2.45 -5.13 -1.37
C LEU A 301 3.21 -3.85 -1.77
N PHE A 302 4.52 -3.80 -1.54
CA PHE A 302 5.33 -2.59 -1.75
C PHE A 302 5.32 -2.12 -3.22
N HIS A 303 5.06 -3.02 -4.17
CA HIS A 303 4.95 -2.72 -5.59
C HIS A 303 3.80 -1.76 -5.98
N HIS A 304 2.93 -1.41 -5.04
CA HIS A 304 1.89 -0.39 -5.18
C HIS A 304 2.32 0.99 -4.66
N LEU A 305 3.49 1.10 -4.03
CA LEU A 305 4.02 2.34 -3.50
C LEU A 305 5.09 2.91 -4.43
N ALA A 306 5.28 4.23 -4.37
CA ALA A 306 6.39 4.88 -5.04
C ALA A 306 7.76 4.42 -4.49
N ASP A 307 8.74 4.33 -5.39
CA ASP A 307 10.10 3.86 -5.08
C ASP A 307 10.80 4.73 -4.04
N GLU A 308 10.46 6.03 -3.98
CA GLU A 308 10.99 7.00 -3.02
C GLU A 308 10.76 6.55 -1.56
N ILE A 309 9.62 5.92 -1.28
CA ILE A 309 9.29 5.43 0.07
C ILE A 309 10.20 4.25 0.43
N LEU A 310 10.49 3.36 -0.53
CA LEU A 310 11.44 2.27 -0.32
C LEU A 310 12.81 2.84 0.02
N ILE A 311 13.27 3.79 -0.79
CA ILE A 311 14.57 4.44 -0.63
C ILE A 311 14.69 5.09 0.75
N GLU A 312 13.66 5.85 1.18
CA GLU A 312 13.64 6.49 2.50
C GLU A 312 13.69 5.47 3.64
N LEU A 313 12.86 4.42 3.57
CA LEU A 313 12.83 3.37 4.59
C LEU A 313 14.16 2.66 4.73
N LEU A 314 14.82 2.33 3.63
CA LEU A 314 16.10 1.64 3.63
C LEU A 314 17.21 2.53 4.22
N LYS A 315 17.23 3.83 3.88
CA LYS A 315 18.15 4.79 4.47
C LYS A 315 17.94 4.93 5.97
N CYS A 316 16.69 5.08 6.40
CA CYS A 316 16.34 5.18 7.82
C CYS A 316 16.60 3.88 8.59
N ALA A 317 16.39 2.71 7.99
CA ALA A 317 16.69 1.42 8.61
C ALA A 317 18.19 1.17 8.72
N TYR A 318 18.97 1.61 7.74
CA TYR A 318 20.42 1.50 7.79
C TYR A 318 21.01 2.38 8.89
N GLN A 319 20.62 3.65 8.96
CA GLN A 319 20.99 4.62 10.01
C GLN A 319 22.50 4.66 10.33
N GLY A 320 23.36 4.47 9.32
CA GLY A 320 24.80 4.41 9.51
C GLY A 320 25.29 3.24 10.38
N ASN A 321 24.50 2.18 10.54
CA ASN A 321 24.86 1.00 11.32
C ASN A 321 24.86 -0.26 10.45
N VAL A 322 26.06 -0.75 10.11
CA VAL A 322 26.25 -1.91 9.24
C VAL A 322 25.59 -3.19 9.79
N LYS A 323 25.41 -3.30 11.11
CA LYS A 323 24.79 -4.48 11.74
C LYS A 323 23.32 -4.67 11.30
N ASN A 324 22.66 -3.60 10.89
CA ASN A 324 21.28 -3.66 10.39
C ASN A 324 21.19 -4.27 8.98
N LEU A 325 22.30 -4.35 8.24
CA LEU A 325 22.30 -4.76 6.83
C LEU A 325 21.64 -6.13 6.61
N ASN A 326 21.94 -7.12 7.46
CA ASN A 326 21.36 -8.45 7.33
C ASN A 326 19.83 -8.43 7.42
N ASN A 327 19.29 -7.71 8.41
CA ASN A 327 17.84 -7.64 8.61
C ASN A 327 17.16 -6.84 7.50
N ILE A 328 17.82 -5.78 7.00
CA ILE A 328 17.34 -5.04 5.83
C ILE A 328 17.30 -5.93 4.59
N LEU A 329 18.36 -6.72 4.33
CA LEU A 329 18.39 -7.66 3.21
C LEU A 329 17.35 -8.77 3.34
N GLN A 330 16.95 -9.16 4.56
CA GLN A 330 15.82 -10.06 4.78
C GLN A 330 14.49 -9.38 4.40
N PHE A 331 14.26 -8.14 4.79
CA PHE A 331 13.09 -7.38 4.31
C PHE A 331 13.06 -7.27 2.78
N VAL A 332 14.20 -6.95 2.16
CA VAL A 332 14.33 -6.87 0.69
C VAL A 332 13.93 -8.19 0.03
N SER A 333 14.28 -9.34 0.62
CA SER A 333 13.89 -10.65 0.08
C SER A 333 12.38 -10.92 0.04
N HIS A 334 11.57 -10.10 0.74
CA HIS A 334 10.11 -10.18 0.73
C HIS A 334 9.46 -9.27 -0.33
N LEU A 335 10.23 -8.43 -1.02
CA LEU A 335 9.74 -7.61 -2.11
C LEU A 335 9.32 -8.48 -3.29
N SER A 336 8.26 -8.08 -3.99
CA SER A 336 7.66 -8.88 -5.06
C SER A 336 8.24 -8.63 -6.46
N ARG A 337 9.07 -7.60 -6.62
CA ARG A 337 9.65 -7.19 -7.90
C ARG A 337 11.17 -7.14 -7.83
N ILE A 338 11.82 -7.75 -8.81
CA ILE A 338 13.28 -7.74 -8.94
C ILE A 338 13.86 -6.31 -9.07
N ASP A 339 13.12 -5.39 -9.70
CA ASP A 339 13.57 -4.00 -9.81
C ASP A 339 13.65 -3.32 -8.44
N HIS A 340 12.77 -3.69 -7.48
CA HIS A 340 12.85 -3.19 -6.12
C HIS A 340 14.07 -3.76 -5.36
N ASP A 341 14.47 -5.01 -5.64
CA ASP A 341 15.70 -5.58 -5.10
C ASP A 341 16.91 -4.78 -5.59
N ILE A 342 16.94 -4.44 -6.89
CA ILE A 342 18.01 -3.66 -7.50
C ILE A 342 18.08 -2.26 -6.91
N ILE A 343 16.95 -1.57 -6.76
CA ILE A 343 16.87 -0.26 -6.08
C ILE A 343 17.42 -0.39 -4.66
N SER A 344 17.02 -1.44 -3.94
CA SER A 344 17.45 -1.67 -2.57
C SER A 344 18.96 -1.85 -2.46
N TYR A 345 19.57 -2.66 -3.33
CA TYR A 345 21.02 -2.88 -3.33
C TYR A 345 21.80 -1.62 -3.67
N ARG A 346 21.30 -0.78 -4.59
CA ARG A 346 21.91 0.51 -4.90
C ARG A 346 21.90 1.43 -3.67
N VAL A 347 20.75 1.56 -3.00
CA VAL A 347 20.62 2.38 -1.79
C VAL A 347 21.58 1.88 -0.71
N LEU A 348 21.61 0.57 -0.46
CA LEU A 348 22.48 -0.04 0.54
C LEU A 348 23.95 0.15 0.21
N TYR A 349 24.37 -0.05 -1.05
CA TYR A 349 25.74 0.22 -1.47
C TYR A 349 26.13 1.68 -1.22
N THR A 350 25.30 2.64 -1.64
CA THR A 350 25.57 4.06 -1.41
C THR A 350 25.62 4.40 0.08
N GLN A 351 24.78 3.77 0.91
CA GLN A 351 24.86 3.94 2.36
C GLN A 351 26.13 3.31 2.96
N MET A 352 26.59 2.17 2.45
CA MET A 352 27.86 1.58 2.86
C MET A 352 29.05 2.44 2.45
N GLU A 353 29.05 2.95 1.22
CA GLU A 353 30.08 3.86 0.71
C GLU A 353 30.13 5.16 1.50
N HIS A 354 28.98 5.79 1.75
CA HIS A 354 28.90 7.05 2.50
C HIS A 354 29.39 6.94 3.96
N ASN A 355 29.30 5.75 4.57
CA ASN A 355 29.72 5.51 5.95
C ASN A 355 31.03 4.71 6.04
N ASP A 356 31.80 4.58 4.95
CA ASP A 356 33.08 3.84 4.90
C ASP A 356 32.96 2.35 5.32
N HIS A 357 31.79 1.74 5.13
CA HIS A 357 31.52 0.34 5.49
C HIS A 357 31.79 -0.66 4.35
N LEU A 358 32.29 -0.21 3.19
CA LEU A 358 32.61 -1.09 2.05
C LEU A 358 33.68 -2.14 2.38
N PHE A 359 34.49 -1.88 3.41
CA PHE A 359 35.57 -2.76 3.87
C PHE A 359 35.19 -3.56 5.13
N CYS A 360 33.92 -3.56 5.52
CA CYS A 360 33.41 -4.42 6.58
C CYS A 360 33.03 -5.80 6.02
N PRO A 361 33.06 -6.89 6.83
CA PRO A 361 32.67 -8.23 6.39
C PRO A 361 31.28 -8.30 5.75
N GLU A 362 30.36 -7.43 6.16
CA GLU A 362 28.99 -7.34 5.68
C GLU A 362 28.88 -7.01 4.18
N ILE A 363 29.94 -6.51 3.53
CA ILE A 363 29.97 -6.31 2.07
C ILE A 363 29.68 -7.62 1.30
N PHE A 364 30.07 -8.76 1.87
CA PHE A 364 29.81 -10.08 1.28
C PHE A 364 28.33 -10.44 1.29
N LEU A 365 27.54 -9.95 2.25
CA LEU A 365 26.08 -10.14 2.28
C LEU A 365 25.43 -9.47 1.07
N LEU A 366 25.75 -8.19 0.86
CA LEU A 366 25.23 -7.41 -0.26
C LEU A 366 25.67 -8.01 -1.59
N ALA A 367 26.96 -8.31 -1.74
CA ALA A 367 27.51 -8.87 -2.96
C ALA A 367 26.94 -10.27 -3.27
N TYR A 368 26.67 -11.08 -2.26
CA TYR A 368 26.00 -12.38 -2.45
C TYR A 368 24.55 -12.22 -2.91
N ARG A 369 23.79 -11.29 -2.32
CA ARG A 369 22.42 -10.98 -2.77
C ARG A 369 22.37 -10.47 -4.21
N ILE A 370 23.34 -9.66 -4.62
CA ILE A 370 23.54 -9.25 -6.01
C ILE A 370 23.78 -10.49 -6.90
N LYS A 371 24.68 -11.40 -6.50
CA LYS A 371 24.94 -12.66 -7.22
C LYS A 371 23.69 -13.52 -7.39
N GLN A 372 22.90 -13.68 -6.33
CA GLN A 372 21.66 -14.45 -6.35
C GLN A 372 20.65 -13.84 -7.32
N THR A 373 20.46 -12.52 -7.25
CA THR A 373 19.53 -11.78 -8.10
C THR A 373 19.93 -11.87 -9.58
N MET A 374 21.22 -11.72 -9.89
CA MET A 374 21.74 -11.91 -11.27
C MET A 374 21.56 -13.33 -11.81
N SER A 375 21.44 -14.33 -10.92
CA SER A 375 21.25 -15.74 -11.29
C SER A 375 19.77 -16.13 -11.35
N ALA A 376 18.85 -15.23 -10.96
CA ALA A 376 17.43 -15.51 -10.91
C ALA A 376 16.79 -15.49 -12.32
N PRO A 377 15.76 -16.33 -12.59
CA PRO A 377 15.14 -16.41 -13.92
C PRO A 377 14.59 -15.08 -14.47
N GLY A 378 14.14 -14.18 -13.59
CA GLY A 378 13.57 -12.87 -13.98
C GLY A 378 14.60 -11.78 -14.30
N PHE A 379 15.89 -12.01 -14.05
CA PHE A 379 16.93 -10.99 -14.22
C PHE A 379 17.10 -10.53 -15.67
N ALA A 380 16.99 -11.45 -16.63
CA ALA A 380 17.17 -11.13 -18.04
C ALA A 380 16.14 -10.11 -18.56
N SER A 381 14.94 -10.08 -17.95
CA SER A 381 13.83 -9.19 -18.29
C SER A 381 13.66 -8.00 -17.35
N ALA A 382 14.51 -7.84 -16.34
CA ALA A 382 14.43 -6.74 -15.37
C ALA A 382 14.70 -5.39 -16.05
N THR A 383 13.91 -4.36 -15.73
CA THR A 383 14.08 -3.04 -16.35
C THR A 383 15.37 -2.36 -15.88
N LEU A 384 15.76 -2.59 -14.62
CA LEU A 384 16.96 -2.04 -14.00
C LEU A 384 18.18 -2.97 -14.09
N ARG A 385 18.16 -3.96 -14.99
CA ARG A 385 19.26 -4.93 -15.16
C ARG A 385 20.64 -4.27 -15.27
N ALA A 386 20.76 -3.24 -16.12
CA ALA A 386 22.01 -2.53 -16.35
C ALA A 386 22.54 -1.87 -15.07
N ASP A 387 21.66 -1.46 -14.17
CA ASP A 387 22.07 -0.87 -12.89
C ASP A 387 22.69 -1.90 -11.97
N LEU A 388 22.15 -3.12 -11.93
CA LEU A 388 22.73 -4.20 -11.14
C LEU A 388 24.09 -4.65 -11.70
N GLU A 389 24.25 -4.68 -13.02
CA GLU A 389 25.53 -4.97 -13.67
C GLU A 389 26.58 -3.89 -13.33
N ARG A 390 26.20 -2.61 -13.37
CA ARG A 390 27.06 -1.51 -12.92
C ARG A 390 27.41 -1.63 -11.44
N LEU A 391 26.44 -1.95 -10.59
CA LEU A 391 26.66 -2.12 -9.17
C LEU A 391 27.68 -3.23 -8.87
N LYS A 392 27.60 -4.37 -9.58
CA LYS A 392 28.60 -5.44 -9.45
C LYS A 392 30.01 -4.96 -9.77
N VAL A 393 30.17 -4.10 -10.79
CA VAL A 393 31.48 -3.55 -11.19
C VAL A 393 32.04 -2.59 -10.14
N ASN A 394 31.17 -1.87 -9.42
CA ASN A 394 31.57 -0.92 -8.38
C ASN A 394 31.96 -1.59 -7.05
N LEU A 395 31.58 -2.86 -6.82
CA LEU A 395 32.05 -3.60 -5.65
C LEU A 395 33.58 -3.72 -5.65
N PRO A 396 34.22 -3.84 -4.47
CA PRO A 396 35.66 -4.10 -4.39
C PRO A 396 36.04 -5.30 -5.29
N PRO A 397 37.03 -5.16 -6.20
CA PRO A 397 37.32 -6.19 -7.21
C PRO A 397 37.59 -7.57 -6.61
N ILE A 398 38.23 -7.61 -5.45
CA ILE A 398 38.51 -8.85 -4.74
C ILE A 398 37.25 -9.53 -4.18
N VAL A 399 36.25 -8.76 -3.72
CA VAL A 399 34.95 -9.29 -3.29
C VAL A 399 34.26 -9.96 -4.48
N VAL A 400 34.34 -9.35 -5.67
CA VAL A 400 33.82 -9.94 -6.91
C VAL A 400 34.58 -11.22 -7.26
N SER A 401 35.90 -11.25 -7.15
CA SER A 401 36.71 -12.44 -7.42
C SER A 401 36.37 -13.59 -6.47
N ILE A 402 36.24 -13.31 -5.16
CA ILE A 402 35.84 -14.30 -4.14
C ILE A 402 34.49 -14.93 -4.46
N LEU A 403 33.51 -14.12 -4.90
CA LEU A 403 32.15 -14.59 -5.11
C LEU A 403 31.87 -15.19 -6.49
N TRP A 404 32.53 -14.73 -7.56
CA TRP A 404 32.21 -15.15 -8.93
C TRP A 404 33.31 -16.01 -9.59
N LYS A 405 34.49 -16.13 -9.00
CA LYS A 405 35.65 -16.74 -9.64
C LYS A 405 36.31 -17.78 -8.74
N THR A 406 37.28 -18.47 -9.32
CA THR A 406 38.22 -19.32 -8.57
C THR A 406 39.39 -18.46 -8.13
N VAL A 407 39.78 -18.58 -6.87
CA VAL A 407 40.80 -17.76 -6.23
C VAL A 407 42.00 -18.59 -5.80
N THR A 408 43.11 -17.91 -5.52
CA THR A 408 44.24 -18.41 -4.75
C THR A 408 44.33 -17.64 -3.45
N VAL A 409 44.94 -18.25 -2.43
CA VAL A 409 45.18 -17.59 -1.15
C VAL A 409 46.66 -17.70 -0.85
N SER A 410 47.33 -16.57 -0.64
CA SER A 410 48.71 -16.49 -0.18
C SER A 410 48.81 -15.79 1.16
N ARG A 411 49.92 -15.99 1.84
CA ARG A 411 50.24 -15.29 3.07
C ARG A 411 50.75 -13.87 2.77
N PHE A 412 50.50 -12.93 3.68
CA PHE A 412 50.93 -11.52 3.62
C PHE A 412 52.35 -11.34 3.06
N GLU A 413 52.46 -10.50 2.02
CA GLU A 413 53.69 -10.19 1.27
C GLU A 413 54.55 -11.39 0.83
N SER A 414 54.00 -12.61 0.89
CA SER A 414 54.68 -13.84 0.50
C SER A 414 54.23 -14.30 -0.87
N ARG A 415 55.13 -14.99 -1.58
CA ARG A 415 54.81 -15.74 -2.80
C ARG A 415 54.33 -17.17 -2.50
N ILE A 416 53.94 -17.44 -1.25
CA ILE A 416 53.63 -18.77 -0.75
C ILE A 416 52.11 -18.93 -0.74
N LEU A 417 51.63 -19.87 -1.56
CA LEU A 417 50.21 -20.16 -1.78
C LEU A 417 49.76 -21.32 -0.89
N LEU A 418 48.53 -21.23 -0.38
CA LEU A 418 47.85 -22.37 0.25
C LEU A 418 47.63 -23.48 -0.78
N LYS A 419 47.99 -24.70 -0.39
CA LYS A 419 47.90 -25.91 -1.21
C LYS A 419 47.09 -26.97 -0.47
N PHE A 420 45.96 -27.32 -1.07
CA PHE A 420 45.09 -28.35 -0.54
C PHE A 420 45.69 -29.73 -0.84
N GLY A 421 46.02 -30.47 0.23
CA GLY A 421 46.45 -31.87 0.17
C GLY A 421 45.31 -32.82 -0.16
N THR A 422 45.50 -34.14 0.04
CA THR A 422 44.38 -35.09 -0.08
C THR A 422 43.44 -34.97 1.11
N ILE A 423 42.20 -35.44 0.97
CA ILE A 423 41.24 -35.55 2.08
C ILE A 423 41.89 -36.31 3.25
N GLY A 424 41.67 -35.83 4.48
CA GLY A 424 42.25 -36.37 5.71
C GLY A 424 43.71 -35.96 5.96
N LYS A 425 44.34 -35.17 5.07
CA LYS A 425 45.66 -34.57 5.29
C LYS A 425 45.57 -33.10 5.65
N GLU A 426 46.67 -32.57 6.17
CA GLU A 426 46.85 -31.16 6.48
C GLU A 426 46.91 -30.28 5.21
N VAL A 427 46.66 -28.99 5.40
CA VAL A 427 46.89 -27.97 4.37
C VAL A 427 48.36 -27.59 4.37
N SER A 428 48.96 -27.59 3.20
CA SER A 428 50.37 -27.28 2.99
C SER A 428 50.52 -25.98 2.21
N PHE A 429 51.77 -25.62 1.93
CA PHE A 429 52.11 -24.43 1.17
C PHE A 429 52.86 -24.79 -0.13
N SER A 430 52.73 -23.97 -1.18
CA SER A 430 53.53 -24.08 -2.40
C SER A 430 54.01 -22.72 -2.90
N ARG A 431 55.13 -22.72 -3.63
CA ARG A 431 55.77 -21.51 -4.17
C ARG A 431 55.53 -21.28 -5.66
N TYR A 432 54.79 -22.18 -6.28
CA TYR A 432 54.38 -22.10 -7.68
C TYR A 432 52.87 -22.22 -7.74
N THR A 433 52.30 -21.66 -8.80
CA THR A 433 50.86 -21.76 -9.07
C THR A 433 50.58 -23.12 -9.70
N ALA A 434 49.66 -23.88 -9.10
CA ALA A 434 49.17 -25.14 -9.64
C ALA A 434 47.67 -25.31 -9.39
N ASP A 435 47.06 -26.30 -10.04
CA ASP A 435 45.64 -26.63 -9.83
C ASP A 435 45.30 -26.92 -8.35
N LYS A 436 46.27 -27.44 -7.57
CA LYS A 436 46.10 -27.71 -6.13
C LYS A 436 46.00 -26.45 -5.27
N ASN A 437 46.27 -25.27 -5.84
CA ASN A 437 46.09 -23.97 -5.20
C ASN A 437 44.74 -23.32 -5.54
N ARG A 438 43.97 -23.92 -6.46
CA ARG A 438 42.69 -23.37 -6.90
C ARG A 438 41.63 -23.61 -5.84
N ILE A 439 41.06 -22.51 -5.38
CA ILE A 439 40.08 -22.48 -4.30
C ILE A 439 38.78 -21.86 -4.83
N GLU A 440 37.66 -22.38 -4.38
CA GLU A 440 36.35 -21.74 -4.53
C GLU A 440 35.80 -21.42 -3.15
N MET A 441 35.27 -20.20 -2.99
CA MET A 441 34.61 -19.78 -1.77
C MET A 441 33.10 -19.86 -1.97
N GLU A 442 32.48 -20.89 -1.39
CA GLU A 442 31.04 -21.10 -1.49
C GLU A 442 30.33 -20.34 -0.37
N PRO A 443 29.50 -19.32 -0.67
CA PRO A 443 28.82 -18.55 0.35
C PRO A 443 27.76 -19.38 1.08
N LEU A 444 27.64 -19.18 2.40
CA LEU A 444 26.64 -19.75 3.28
C LEU A 444 25.98 -18.64 4.11
N GLU A 445 24.86 -18.95 4.76
CA GLU A 445 24.14 -18.02 5.65
C GLU A 445 23.92 -16.65 5.00
N ASP A 446 23.37 -16.66 3.78
CA ASP A 446 23.13 -15.46 2.99
C ASP A 446 24.37 -14.59 2.72
N GLY A 447 25.56 -15.21 2.70
CA GLY A 447 26.84 -14.55 2.42
C GLY A 447 27.60 -14.11 3.67
N ASN A 448 27.11 -14.46 4.87
CA ASN A 448 27.77 -14.10 6.14
C ASN A 448 29.06 -14.90 6.37
N CYS A 449 29.14 -16.09 5.80
CA CYS A 449 30.32 -16.95 5.88
C CYS A 449 30.50 -17.78 4.61
N PHE A 450 31.61 -18.51 4.54
CA PHE A 450 32.01 -19.28 3.37
C PHE A 450 32.44 -20.70 3.75
N ARG A 451 32.21 -21.65 2.85
CA ARG A 451 33.01 -22.87 2.79
C ARG A 451 34.13 -22.66 1.80
N ILE A 452 35.33 -23.08 2.18
CA ILE A 452 36.52 -22.96 1.35
C ILE A 452 36.81 -24.33 0.74
N ARG A 453 36.64 -24.45 -0.58
CA ARG A 453 36.79 -25.70 -1.33
C ARG A 453 38.07 -25.70 -2.15
N GLY A 454 38.94 -26.69 -1.94
CA GLY A 454 40.04 -26.97 -2.85
C GLY A 454 39.51 -27.70 -4.09
N ILE A 455 39.64 -27.11 -5.27
CA ILE A 455 38.99 -27.61 -6.50
C ILE A 455 39.57 -28.95 -6.95
N ALA A 456 40.90 -29.09 -6.99
CA ALA A 456 41.58 -30.28 -7.49
C ALA A 456 41.25 -31.57 -6.71
N ILE A 457 40.95 -31.43 -5.42
CA ILE A 457 40.72 -32.55 -4.49
C ILE A 457 39.27 -32.65 -4.05
N ASN A 458 38.44 -31.69 -4.44
CA ASN A 458 37.04 -31.55 -4.02
C ASN A 458 36.82 -31.69 -2.50
N GLY A 459 37.78 -31.18 -1.71
CA GLY A 459 37.75 -31.20 -0.25
C GLY A 459 37.55 -29.81 0.32
N TYR A 460 37.04 -29.75 1.54
CA TYR A 460 36.67 -28.52 2.24
C TYR A 460 37.56 -28.30 3.46
N LEU A 461 38.02 -27.06 3.62
CA LEU A 461 38.76 -26.63 4.79
C LEU A 461 37.84 -26.60 6.02
N GLY A 462 38.25 -27.24 7.10
CA GLY A 462 37.56 -27.18 8.39
C GLY A 462 38.54 -27.17 9.55
N GLU A 463 37.99 -27.04 10.75
CA GLU A 463 38.73 -27.12 12.00
C GLU A 463 38.61 -28.52 12.61
N SER A 464 39.76 -29.12 12.95
CA SER A 464 39.79 -30.24 13.90
C SER A 464 39.67 -29.70 15.32
N GLY A 465 39.04 -30.47 16.20
CA GLY A 465 38.88 -30.08 17.61
C GLY A 465 40.20 -29.92 18.40
N THR A 466 41.36 -30.05 17.75
CA THR A 466 42.70 -29.88 18.32
C THR A 466 43.37 -28.55 17.90
N GLY A 467 42.65 -27.66 17.21
CA GLY A 467 43.20 -26.38 16.75
C GLY A 467 44.03 -26.48 15.48
N GLN A 468 43.99 -27.63 14.79
CA GLN A 468 44.61 -27.81 13.47
C GLN A 468 43.57 -27.76 12.35
N PRO A 469 43.89 -27.17 11.19
CA PRO A 469 43.03 -27.23 10.02
C PRO A 469 43.04 -28.62 9.38
N ILE A 470 41.89 -29.07 8.91
CA ILE A 470 41.70 -30.35 8.24
C ILE A 470 41.01 -30.17 6.89
N ILE A 471 41.20 -31.16 6.01
CA ILE A 471 40.49 -31.27 4.74
C ILE A 471 39.52 -32.44 4.82
N ALA A 472 38.22 -32.17 4.64
CA ALA A 472 37.17 -33.19 4.69
C ALA A 472 36.31 -33.20 3.42
N PRO A 473 35.59 -34.32 3.13
CA PRO A 473 34.67 -34.37 2.01
C PRO A 473 33.43 -33.49 2.22
N LYS A 474 32.68 -33.25 1.14
CA LYS A 474 31.44 -32.44 1.16
C LYS A 474 30.41 -32.90 2.19
N SER A 475 30.30 -34.22 2.42
CA SER A 475 29.33 -34.80 3.35
C SER A 475 29.50 -34.29 4.78
N GLU A 476 30.72 -34.00 5.21
CA GLU A 476 31.02 -33.48 6.55
C GLU A 476 30.83 -31.96 6.66
N SER A 477 30.91 -31.24 5.53
CA SER A 477 30.91 -29.77 5.52
C SER A 477 29.52 -29.12 5.45
N ILE A 478 28.49 -29.83 4.98
CA ILE A 478 27.17 -29.23 4.68
C ILE A 478 26.48 -28.66 5.92
N SER A 479 26.50 -29.37 7.05
CA SER A 479 25.75 -29.02 8.26
C SER A 479 26.64 -28.67 9.46
N ASN A 480 27.96 -28.65 9.29
CA ASN A 480 28.89 -28.48 10.40
C ASN A 480 29.53 -27.09 10.40
N ALA A 481 29.32 -26.34 11.49
CA ALA A 481 29.86 -24.99 11.66
C ALA A 481 31.40 -24.93 11.62
N LYS A 482 32.10 -26.04 11.92
CA LYS A 482 33.57 -26.12 11.87
C LYS A 482 34.15 -25.95 10.46
N PHE A 483 33.33 -26.05 9.41
CA PHE A 483 33.72 -25.85 8.01
C PHE A 483 33.29 -24.48 7.46
N ARG A 484 32.77 -23.60 8.33
CA ARG A 484 32.33 -22.26 7.97
C ARG A 484 33.38 -21.25 8.38
N TRP A 485 33.70 -20.35 7.47
CA TRP A 485 34.77 -19.37 7.62
C TRP A 485 34.24 -17.96 7.35
N LYS A 486 34.51 -17.03 8.26
CA LYS A 486 34.26 -15.60 8.07
C LYS A 486 35.53 -14.94 7.55
N LEU A 487 35.39 -14.14 6.50
CA LEU A 487 36.47 -13.31 5.98
C LEU A 487 36.32 -11.92 6.59
N ILE A 488 37.38 -11.46 7.24
CA ILE A 488 37.44 -10.14 7.87
C ILE A 488 38.42 -9.30 7.05
N PRO A 489 37.93 -8.32 6.26
CA PRO A 489 38.82 -7.51 5.44
C PRO A 489 39.73 -6.65 6.30
N MET A 490 40.98 -6.51 5.85
CA MET A 490 42.01 -5.65 6.41
C MET A 490 42.54 -4.75 5.29
N GLU A 491 42.98 -3.54 5.64
CA GLU A 491 43.64 -2.61 4.71
C GLU A 491 42.86 -2.42 3.40
N GLY A 492 41.59 -2.00 3.49
CA GLY A 492 40.79 -1.74 2.28
C GLY A 492 40.46 -2.97 1.44
N CYS A 493 40.41 -4.16 2.04
CA CYS A 493 40.28 -5.47 1.39
C CYS A 493 41.52 -5.95 0.64
N GLU A 494 42.71 -5.38 0.86
CA GLU A 494 43.96 -5.94 0.32
C GLU A 494 44.28 -7.31 0.94
N TYR A 495 43.97 -7.46 2.22
CA TYR A 495 44.18 -8.68 2.98
C TYR A 495 42.94 -9.08 3.77
N PHE A 496 42.92 -10.33 4.23
CA PHE A 496 41.83 -10.87 5.04
C PHE A 496 42.37 -11.65 6.22
N ARG A 497 41.76 -11.45 7.38
CA ARG A 497 41.78 -12.44 8.46
C ARG A 497 40.71 -13.48 8.18
N VAL A 498 41.04 -14.75 8.38
CA VAL A 498 40.11 -15.88 8.14
C VAL A 498 39.75 -16.50 9.48
N GLN A 499 38.49 -16.36 9.90
CA GLN A 499 38.01 -16.79 11.20
C GLN A 499 37.10 -18.02 11.06
N ASN A 500 37.30 -19.05 11.89
CA ASN A 500 36.37 -20.16 11.97
C ASN A 500 35.08 -19.73 12.68
N TYR A 501 33.93 -20.07 12.12
CA TYR A 501 32.63 -19.65 12.64
C TYR A 501 32.26 -20.34 13.95
N ALA A 502 32.67 -21.60 14.15
CA ALA A 502 32.30 -22.38 15.34
C ALA A 502 33.12 -22.02 16.58
N SER A 503 34.45 -21.91 16.41
CA SER A 503 35.37 -21.63 17.52
C SER A 503 35.68 -20.14 17.70
N GLY A 504 35.46 -19.32 16.67
CA GLY A 504 35.95 -17.95 16.62
C GLY A 504 37.47 -17.83 16.44
N ALA A 505 38.19 -18.95 16.30
CA ALA A 505 39.64 -18.96 16.14
C ALA A 505 40.07 -18.42 14.76
N LEU A 506 41.21 -17.74 14.72
CA LEU A 506 41.78 -17.17 13.52
C LEU A 506 42.82 -18.11 12.91
N LEU A 507 42.75 -18.23 11.59
CA LEU A 507 43.70 -18.97 10.78
C LEU A 507 44.99 -18.16 10.66
N TYR A 508 46.12 -18.79 11.00
CA TYR A 508 47.43 -18.18 10.88
C TYR A 508 48.46 -19.23 10.46
N SER A 509 49.55 -18.78 9.85
CA SER A 509 50.68 -19.62 9.54
C SER A 509 51.69 -19.60 10.68
N ARG A 510 52.26 -20.77 10.99
CA ARG A 510 53.30 -20.92 11.98
C ARG A 510 54.52 -21.53 11.32
N ILE A 511 55.64 -20.83 11.46
CA ILE A 511 56.96 -21.40 11.20
C ILE A 511 57.38 -22.07 12.51
N PRO A 512 57.58 -23.40 12.54
CA PRO A 512 58.20 -24.06 13.67
C PRO A 512 59.63 -23.50 13.83
N SER A 513 59.96 -22.90 14.98
CA SER A 513 61.34 -22.69 15.44
C SER A 513 61.58 -23.70 16.57
N GLU A 514 62.64 -24.49 16.64
CA GLU A 514 64.04 -24.30 16.27
C GLU A 514 64.56 -25.50 15.47
N ASP A 515 64.90 -25.33 14.20
CA ASP A 515 65.81 -26.22 13.50
C ASP A 515 66.93 -25.33 12.93
N PRO A 516 68.20 -25.53 13.32
CA PRO A 516 69.31 -24.66 12.90
C PRO A 516 69.59 -24.70 11.39
N GLU A 517 68.99 -25.64 10.66
CA GLU A 517 68.94 -25.68 9.20
C GLU A 517 67.65 -25.04 8.69
N TYR A 518 67.54 -23.71 8.83
CA TYR A 518 66.51 -22.95 8.13
C TYR A 518 66.79 -23.00 6.62
N ASP A 519 66.27 -24.00 5.94
CA ASP A 519 66.23 -24.01 4.48
C ASP A 519 64.98 -23.27 4.02
N PHE A 520 65.20 -22.07 3.48
CA PHE A 520 64.15 -21.28 2.85
C PHE A 520 63.36 -22.15 1.86
N TYR A 521 63.96 -23.08 1.10
CA TYR A 521 63.27 -23.88 0.09
C TYR A 521 62.41 -25.04 0.64
N ASN A 522 62.65 -25.50 1.87
CA ASN A 522 62.00 -26.66 2.49
C ASN A 522 61.17 -26.32 3.74
N SER A 523 60.77 -25.05 3.90
CA SER A 523 60.06 -24.56 5.09
C SER A 523 58.88 -25.46 5.50
N GLN A 524 58.95 -26.04 6.72
CA GLN A 524 57.85 -26.75 7.39
C GLN A 524 56.77 -25.78 7.89
N GLU A 525 56.39 -24.79 7.07
CA GLU A 525 55.32 -23.88 7.44
C GLU A 525 54.03 -24.68 7.61
N THR A 526 53.38 -24.52 8.75
CA THR A 526 52.14 -25.21 9.08
C THR A 526 51.03 -24.21 9.28
N LEU A 527 49.82 -24.61 8.91
CA LEU A 527 48.62 -23.82 9.12
C LEU A 527 48.02 -24.18 10.49
N GLN A 528 47.71 -23.20 11.32
CA GLN A 528 47.16 -23.41 12.67
C GLN A 528 45.97 -22.47 12.93
N LEU A 529 45.22 -22.78 13.99
CA LEU A 529 44.13 -21.95 14.49
C LEU A 529 44.44 -21.49 15.91
N THR A 530 44.18 -20.21 16.21
CA THR A 530 44.32 -19.69 17.56
C THR A 530 43.24 -18.66 17.89
N GLY A 531 42.74 -18.71 19.12
CA GLY A 531 41.92 -17.63 19.69
C GLY A 531 42.76 -16.57 20.42
N ASN A 532 44.08 -16.76 20.52
CA ASN A 532 44.96 -15.84 21.24
C ASN A 532 45.53 -14.79 20.30
N GLU A 533 44.96 -13.59 20.32
CA GLU A 533 45.39 -12.48 19.46
C GLU A 533 46.86 -12.09 19.63
N ARG A 534 47.48 -12.38 20.79
CA ARG A 534 48.92 -12.08 21.01
C ARG A 534 49.85 -12.89 20.12
N MET A 535 49.36 -13.99 19.54
CA MET A 535 50.12 -14.83 18.61
C MET A 535 49.99 -14.36 17.16
N LEU A 536 49.09 -13.41 16.90
CA LEU A 536 48.75 -12.97 15.56
C LEU A 536 49.51 -11.69 15.22
N THR A 537 50.15 -11.72 14.05
CA THR A 537 50.78 -10.57 13.43
C THR A 537 50.25 -10.46 12.00
N ASP A 538 50.44 -9.31 11.37
CA ASP A 538 50.05 -9.12 9.97
C ASP A 538 50.77 -10.15 9.10
N GLN A 539 52.05 -10.36 9.35
CA GLN A 539 52.86 -11.34 8.64
C GLN A 539 52.35 -12.78 8.73
N ASN A 540 51.65 -13.20 9.78
CA ASN A 540 51.26 -14.60 9.94
C ASN A 540 49.74 -14.86 9.83
N SER A 541 48.91 -13.82 9.94
CA SER A 541 47.46 -13.94 10.03
C SER A 541 46.70 -13.21 8.92
N TYR A 542 47.40 -12.38 8.13
CA TYR A 542 46.81 -11.75 6.95
C TYR A 542 47.00 -12.65 5.73
N TRP A 543 45.89 -12.86 5.04
CA TRP A 543 45.80 -13.68 3.86
C TRP A 543 45.46 -12.81 2.66
N LYS A 544 46.32 -12.81 1.66
CA LYS A 544 46.03 -12.19 0.37
C LYS A 544 45.22 -13.16 -0.46
N ILE A 545 44.06 -12.73 -0.93
CA ILE A 545 43.21 -13.52 -1.83
C ILE A 545 43.32 -12.87 -3.19
N GLU A 546 43.53 -13.66 -4.24
CA GLU A 546 43.66 -13.16 -5.62
C GLU A 546 42.90 -14.07 -6.58
N GLU A 547 42.50 -13.53 -7.72
CA GLU A 547 41.94 -14.36 -8.80
C GLU A 547 43.01 -15.32 -9.30
N HIS A 548 42.67 -16.62 -9.37
CA HIS A 548 43.58 -17.60 -9.92
C HIS A 548 43.81 -17.31 -11.41
N PRO A 549 45.06 -17.13 -11.87
CA PRO A 549 45.34 -16.81 -13.26
C PRO A 549 44.88 -17.98 -14.15
N ARG A 550 44.01 -17.69 -15.11
CA ARG A 550 43.69 -18.66 -16.16
C ARG A 550 44.90 -18.73 -17.11
N GLY A 551 45.65 -19.81 -17.05
CA GLY A 551 46.61 -20.14 -18.11
C GLY A 551 45.89 -20.09 -19.46
N SER A 552 46.48 -19.36 -20.42
CA SER A 552 46.01 -19.34 -21.80
C SER A 552 45.87 -20.79 -22.30
N ARG A 553 44.72 -21.11 -22.88
CA ARG A 553 44.46 -22.43 -23.48
C ARG A 553 45.51 -22.71 -24.58
N SER A 554 46.49 -23.55 -24.29
CA SER A 554 47.09 -24.42 -25.31
C SER A 554 46.50 -25.82 -25.13
N ALA A 555 45.98 -26.36 -26.22
CA ALA A 555 45.38 -27.67 -26.28
C ALA A 555 46.47 -28.75 -26.33
N SER A 556 47.09 -29.06 -25.20
CA SER A 556 47.87 -30.31 -25.02
C SER A 556 48.24 -30.52 -23.57
N GLY A 557 47.58 -31.50 -22.93
CA GLY A 557 48.21 -32.54 -22.10
C GLY A 557 48.95 -32.21 -20.80
N ASP A 558 49.73 -31.15 -20.71
CA ASP A 558 50.61 -30.86 -19.57
C ASP A 558 50.59 -29.36 -19.30
N GLN A 559 49.88 -28.93 -18.26
CA GLN A 559 49.94 -27.53 -17.82
C GLN A 559 51.22 -27.32 -17.01
N GLU A 560 52.18 -26.65 -17.65
CA GLU A 560 53.45 -26.22 -17.09
C GLU A 560 53.25 -25.42 -15.79
N CYS A 561 53.96 -25.83 -14.74
CA CYS A 561 54.17 -25.05 -13.54
C CYS A 561 54.85 -23.72 -13.88
N CYS A 562 54.14 -22.61 -13.79
CA CYS A 562 54.79 -21.30 -13.77
C CYS A 562 55.38 -21.03 -12.38
N ILE A 563 56.71 -20.89 -12.34
CA ILE A 563 57.44 -20.40 -11.16
C ILE A 563 57.15 -18.89 -11.04
N LEU A 564 56.74 -18.44 -9.84
CA LEU A 564 56.35 -17.05 -9.55
C LEU A 564 57.50 -16.17 -9.06
#